data_AF-A0A7U7WFX4-F1
#
_entry.id   AF-A0A7U7WFX4-F1
#
_cell.length_a   1.000
_cell.length_b   1.000
_cell.length_c   1.000
_cell.angle_alpha   90.00
_cell.angle_beta   90.00
_cell.angle_gamma   90.00
#
_symmetry.space_group_name_H-M   'P 1'
#
loop_
_entity.id
_entity.type
_entity.pdbx_description
1 polymer ?
#
loop_
_entity_poly.entity_id
_entity_poly.type
_entity_poly.pdbx_seq_one_letter_code
_entity_poly.pdbx_strand_id
1 'polypeptide(L)'
;QFLLGYKAGNTTIQAGRQVLGIFFTDDMVGTGIKVLNTDITGLTLAAVAFDDLQNDPDIGSRGLVVNGSHTYQNNLYGVAAIGSYDPVSFQLWYAMLENVTDLYAIDVAINFDATADLNLGLHGQFAGS
;
A
#
# COMPACT_ATOMS: atom_id res chain seq x y z
N GLN A 1 -7.59 -16.95 6.31
CA GLN A 1 -6.27 -16.36 6.03
C GLN A 1 -5.25 -17.05 6.93
N PHE A 2 -4.09 -17.43 6.40
CA PHE A 2 -3.02 -18.09 7.17
C PHE A 2 -1.72 -17.36 6.85
N LEU A 3 -1.06 -16.82 7.87
CA LEU A 3 0.16 -16.04 7.72
C LEU A 3 1.19 -16.43 8.78
N LEU A 4 2.45 -16.41 8.37
CA LEU A 4 3.60 -16.54 9.25
C LEU A 4 4.28 -15.17 9.35
N GLY A 5 4.49 -14.69 10.57
CA GLY A 5 5.16 -13.43 10.85
C GLY A 5 6.51 -13.65 11.51
N TYR A 6 7.52 -12.91 11.07
CA TYR A 6 8.83 -12.84 11.71
C TYR A 6 9.22 -11.38 11.92
N LYS A 7 9.73 -11.04 13.10
CA LYS A 7 10.21 -9.70 13.42
C LYS A 7 11.68 -9.74 13.82
N ALA A 8 12.52 -8.98 13.13
CA ALA A 8 13.92 -8.76 13.45
C ALA A 8 14.18 -7.27 13.58
N GLY A 9 14.47 -6.81 14.80
CA GLY A 9 14.58 -5.38 15.10
C GLY A 9 13.29 -4.64 14.78
N ASN A 10 13.40 -3.57 13.99
CA ASN A 10 12.25 -2.80 13.51
C ASN A 10 11.75 -3.26 12.12
N THR A 11 12.21 -4.43 11.64
CA THR A 11 11.72 -5.04 10.41
C THR A 11 10.75 -6.18 10.73
N THR A 12 9.54 -6.11 10.19
CA THR A 12 8.53 -7.17 10.25
C THR A 12 8.32 -7.75 8.86
N ILE A 13 8.45 -9.07 8.74
CA ILE A 13 8.24 -9.84 7.52
C ILE A 13 7.02 -10.73 7.77
N GLN A 14 6.06 -10.70 6.85
CA GLN A 14 4.84 -11.51 6.88
C GLN A 14 4.72 -12.27 5.57
N ALA A 15 4.58 -13.59 5.63
CA ALA A 15 4.41 -14.43 4.47
C ALA A 15 3.13 -15.28 4.60
N GLY A 16 2.37 -15.41 3.52
CA GLY A 16 1.16 -16.23 3.48
C GLY A 16 -0.03 -15.51 2.85
N ARG A 17 -1.22 -16.08 3.02
CA ARG A 17 -2.48 -15.53 2.48
C ARG A 17 -3.05 -14.50 3.43
N GLN A 18 -3.01 -13.22 3.02
CA GLN A 18 -3.33 -12.05 3.83
C GLN A 18 -3.92 -10.93 2.97
N VAL A 19 -4.57 -9.95 3.61
CA VAL A 19 -4.97 -8.70 2.97
C VAL A 19 -3.72 -7.93 2.51
N LEU A 20 -3.77 -7.39 1.28
CA LEU A 20 -2.68 -6.64 0.67
C LEU A 20 -2.36 -5.38 1.48
N GLY A 21 -3.37 -4.56 1.77
CA GLY A 21 -3.24 -3.32 2.53
C GLY A 21 -2.33 -2.31 1.85
N ILE A 22 -2.59 -2.06 0.55
CA ILE A 22 -1.86 -1.07 -0.25
C ILE A 22 -2.79 0.07 -0.66
N PHE A 23 -2.26 1.22 -1.05
CA PHE A 23 -3.07 2.40 -1.39
C PHE A 23 -4.20 2.13 -2.39
N PHE A 24 -3.99 1.22 -3.34
CA PHE A 24 -4.92 0.95 -4.43
C PHE A 24 -6.01 -0.08 -4.09
N THR A 25 -5.91 -0.76 -2.95
CA THR A 25 -6.91 -1.74 -2.50
C THR A 25 -6.87 -1.93 -0.99
N ASP A 26 -8.03 -1.81 -0.36
CA ASP A 26 -8.17 -1.89 1.10
C ASP A 26 -8.31 -3.35 1.58
N ASP A 27 -9.07 -4.17 0.84
CA ASP A 27 -9.55 -5.47 1.30
C ASP A 27 -9.18 -6.67 0.42
N MET A 28 -8.52 -6.46 -0.72
CA MET A 28 -8.08 -7.57 -1.57
C MET A 28 -7.13 -8.49 -0.80
N VAL A 29 -7.38 -9.79 -0.88
CA VAL A 29 -6.53 -10.83 -0.28
C VAL A 29 -5.67 -11.47 -1.36
N GLY A 30 -4.37 -11.62 -1.11
CA GLY A 30 -3.44 -12.36 -1.96
C GLY A 30 -2.59 -13.31 -1.13
N THR A 31 -1.83 -14.16 -1.79
CA THR A 31 -0.78 -14.95 -1.15
C THR A 31 0.56 -14.29 -1.45
N GLY A 32 1.40 -14.07 -0.44
CA GLY A 32 2.62 -13.33 -0.71
C GLY A 32 3.39 -12.92 0.52
N ILE A 33 4.35 -12.02 0.29
CA ILE A 33 5.26 -11.49 1.29
C ILE A 33 5.03 -9.99 1.43
N LYS A 34 4.96 -9.54 2.69
CA LYS A 34 4.93 -8.13 3.08
C LYS A 34 6.06 -7.86 4.06
N VAL A 35 6.87 -6.87 3.76
CA VAL A 35 7.98 -6.41 4.60
C VAL A 35 7.67 -4.98 5.03
N LEU A 36 7.76 -4.71 6.32
CA LEU A 36 7.60 -3.40 6.92
C LEU A 36 8.86 -3.08 7.72
N ASN A 37 9.46 -1.92 7.50
CA ASN A 37 10.62 -1.44 8.23
C ASN A 37 10.32 -0.08 8.86
N THR A 38 10.59 0.05 10.15
CA THR A 38 10.42 1.30 10.90
C THR A 38 11.73 1.69 11.61
N ASP A 39 12.88 1.47 10.97
CA ASP A 39 14.18 1.85 11.55
C ASP A 39 14.38 3.36 11.64
N ILE A 40 13.67 4.12 10.79
CA ILE A 40 13.68 5.58 10.81
C ILE A 40 12.45 6.04 11.61
N THR A 41 12.68 6.85 12.64
CA THR A 41 11.59 7.39 13.47
C THR A 41 10.66 8.24 12.61
N GLY A 42 9.36 7.97 12.65
CA GLY A 42 8.37 8.69 11.84
C GLY A 42 8.30 8.23 10.38
N LEU A 43 9.06 7.22 9.95
CA LEU A 43 8.99 6.68 8.59
C LEU A 43 8.86 5.15 8.60
N THR A 44 7.83 4.66 7.91
CA THR A 44 7.64 3.26 7.58
C THR A 44 7.95 3.03 6.12
N LEU A 45 8.90 2.15 5.83
CA LEU A 45 9.14 1.63 4.49
C LEU A 45 8.39 0.30 4.36
N ALA A 46 7.60 0.16 3.30
CA ALA A 46 6.89 -1.08 3.00
C ALA A 46 7.35 -1.64 1.65
N ALA A 47 7.45 -2.95 1.56
CA ALA A 47 7.60 -3.67 0.31
C ALA A 47 6.65 -4.88 0.30
N VAL A 48 6.00 -5.13 -0.83
CA VAL A 48 5.04 -6.20 -1.00
C VAL A 48 5.28 -6.94 -2.30
N ALA A 49 5.05 -8.25 -2.28
CA ALA A 49 5.01 -9.11 -3.44
C ALA A 49 3.90 -10.13 -3.22
N PHE A 50 2.87 -10.09 -4.05
CA PHE A 50 1.68 -10.93 -3.94
C PHE A 50 1.36 -11.63 -5.26
N ASP A 51 0.93 -12.88 -5.16
CA ASP A 51 0.32 -13.67 -6.21
C ASP A 51 -1.09 -14.14 -5.78
N ASP A 52 -1.75 -14.88 -6.66
CA ASP A 52 -3.05 -15.52 -6.40
C ASP A 52 -4.06 -14.56 -5.74
N LEU A 53 -4.19 -13.39 -6.38
CA LEU A 53 -5.02 -12.30 -5.91
C LEU A 53 -6.48 -12.74 -5.92
N GLN A 54 -7.20 -12.40 -4.86
CA GLN A 54 -8.62 -12.70 -4.74
C GLN A 54 -9.38 -12.02 -5.88
N ASN A 55 -10.28 -12.76 -6.50
CA ASN A 55 -11.23 -12.20 -7.45
C ASN A 55 -12.30 -11.37 -6.70
N ASP A 56 -11.90 -10.20 -6.23
CA ASP A 56 -12.69 -9.35 -5.37
C ASP A 56 -13.67 -8.47 -6.17
N PRO A 57 -14.99 -8.48 -5.87
CA PRO A 57 -16.00 -7.61 -6.49
C PRO A 57 -15.73 -6.12 -6.50
N ASP A 58 -14.92 -5.62 -5.58
CA ASP A 58 -14.70 -4.19 -5.43
C ASP A 58 -13.49 -3.68 -6.23
N ILE A 59 -12.81 -4.56 -6.97
CA ILE A 59 -11.73 -4.18 -7.89
C ILE A 59 -12.32 -3.63 -9.20
N GLY A 60 -12.17 -2.33 -9.43
CA GLY A 60 -12.64 -1.67 -10.66
C GLY A 60 -12.08 -2.25 -11.97
N SER A 61 -10.95 -2.98 -11.91
CA SER A 61 -10.31 -3.66 -13.04
C SER A 61 -10.58 -5.17 -13.11
N ARG A 62 -11.57 -5.72 -12.39
CA ARG A 62 -11.94 -7.16 -12.43
C ARG A 62 -12.16 -7.71 -13.84
N GLY A 63 -12.85 -6.93 -14.66
CA GLY A 63 -13.20 -7.29 -16.05
C GLY A 63 -12.09 -6.96 -17.04
N LEU A 64 -10.98 -6.36 -16.59
CA LEU A 64 -9.88 -5.99 -17.46
C LEU A 64 -9.08 -7.27 -17.78
N VAL A 65 -9.15 -7.70 -19.04
CA VAL A 65 -8.30 -8.76 -19.58
C VAL A 65 -7.15 -8.09 -20.31
N VAL A 66 -5.95 -8.17 -19.75
CA VAL A 66 -4.74 -7.66 -20.38
C VAL A 66 -3.86 -8.84 -20.78
N ASN A 67 -3.51 -8.90 -22.06
CA ASN A 67 -2.74 -10.00 -22.65
C ASN A 67 -3.34 -11.41 -22.42
N GLY A 68 -4.68 -11.51 -22.41
CA GLY A 68 -5.40 -12.78 -22.22
C GLY A 68 -5.52 -13.26 -20.77
N SER A 69 -5.01 -12.50 -19.80
CA SER A 69 -5.14 -12.80 -18.36
C SER A 69 -5.88 -11.68 -17.64
N HIS A 70 -6.66 -12.03 -16.61
CA HIS A 70 -7.32 -11.04 -15.77
C HIS A 70 -6.33 -10.44 -14.77
N THR A 71 -6.62 -9.23 -14.30
CA THR A 71 -5.89 -8.51 -13.23
C THR A 71 -5.52 -9.40 -12.03
N TYR A 72 -6.41 -10.32 -11.61
CA TYR A 72 -6.20 -11.19 -10.45
C TYR A 72 -5.27 -12.41 -10.72
N GLN A 73 -4.91 -12.66 -11.98
CA GLN A 73 -4.07 -13.80 -12.40
C GLN A 73 -2.59 -13.44 -12.49
N ASN A 74 -2.24 -12.17 -12.25
CA ASN A 74 -0.89 -11.66 -12.40
C ASN A 74 -0.29 -11.29 -11.03
N ASN A 75 1.04 -11.28 -10.98
CA ASN A 75 1.76 -10.93 -9.76
C ASN A 75 1.75 -9.43 -9.52
N LEU A 76 1.63 -9.03 -8.27
CA LEU A 76 1.64 -7.65 -7.81
C LEU A 76 2.88 -7.41 -6.95
N TYR A 77 3.70 -6.45 -7.35
CA TYR A 77 4.84 -5.97 -6.59
C TYR A 77 4.58 -4.53 -6.17
N GLY A 78 5.02 -4.12 -5.00
CA GLY A 78 4.83 -2.74 -4.59
C GLY A 78 5.79 -2.31 -3.50
N VAL A 79 6.03 -1.01 -3.44
CA VAL A 79 6.84 -0.36 -2.42
C VAL A 79 6.16 0.91 -1.95
N ALA A 80 6.36 1.25 -0.69
CA ALA A 80 5.82 2.46 -0.10
C ALA A 80 6.79 3.13 0.86
N ALA A 81 6.68 4.45 0.96
CA ALA A 81 7.25 5.26 2.01
C ALA A 81 6.14 6.04 2.69
N ILE A 82 5.89 5.74 3.96
CA ILE A 82 4.79 6.30 4.76
C ILE A 82 5.40 7.05 5.93
N GLY A 83 5.32 8.38 5.88
CA GLY A 83 5.90 9.27 6.86
C GLY A 83 4.85 9.96 7.73
N SER A 84 5.15 10.11 9.01
CA SER A 84 4.39 10.91 9.97
C SER A 84 5.38 11.67 10.86
N TYR A 85 5.49 12.96 10.58
CA TYR A 85 6.38 13.91 11.25
C TYR A 85 5.58 15.17 11.55
N ASP A 86 5.07 15.31 12.77
CA ASP A 86 4.31 16.49 13.21
C ASP A 86 4.95 17.80 12.70
N PRO A 87 4.23 18.65 11.92
CA PRO A 87 2.80 18.62 11.56
C PRO A 87 2.41 17.90 10.26
N VAL A 88 3.36 17.28 9.58
CA VAL A 88 3.22 16.71 8.23
C VAL A 88 3.10 15.19 8.26
N SER A 89 2.22 14.66 7.44
CA SER A 89 2.20 13.25 7.08
C SER A 89 2.18 13.10 5.58
N PHE A 90 2.81 12.03 5.09
CA PHE A 90 2.85 11.73 3.66
C PHE A 90 2.84 10.23 3.42
N GLN A 91 2.33 9.83 2.27
CA GLN A 91 2.44 8.47 1.76
C GLN A 91 2.82 8.53 0.28
N LEU A 92 3.83 7.77 -0.10
CA LEU A 92 4.22 7.57 -1.48
C LEU A 92 4.17 6.08 -1.78
N TRP A 93 3.49 5.71 -2.85
CA TRP A 93 3.30 4.33 -3.28
C TRP A 93 3.68 4.17 -4.75
N TYR A 94 4.37 3.08 -5.05
CA TYR A 94 4.55 2.57 -6.39
C TYR A 94 4.25 1.07 -6.39
N ALA A 95 3.39 0.61 -7.29
CA ALA A 95 3.05 -0.78 -7.45
C ALA A 95 3.06 -1.17 -8.92
N MET A 96 3.58 -2.36 -9.23
CA MET A 96 3.59 -2.95 -10.54
C MET A 96 2.69 -4.18 -10.53
N LEU A 97 1.64 -4.16 -11.34
CA LEU A 97 0.87 -5.36 -11.62
C LEU A 97 1.38 -5.93 -12.94
N GLU A 98 2.08 -7.07 -12.83
CA GLU A 98 2.81 -7.69 -13.94
C GLU A 98 1.92 -7.84 -15.17
N ASN A 99 2.39 -7.40 -16.34
CA ASN A 99 1.67 -7.45 -17.62
C ASN A 99 0.30 -6.74 -17.66
N VAL A 100 -0.03 -5.89 -16.67
CA VAL A 100 -1.28 -5.11 -16.64
C VAL A 100 -0.99 -3.61 -16.65
N THR A 101 -0.36 -3.11 -15.59
CA THR A 101 -0.19 -1.66 -15.37
C THR A 101 0.78 -1.38 -14.23
N ASP A 102 1.41 -0.22 -14.28
CA ASP A 102 2.15 0.36 -13.16
C ASP A 102 1.24 1.38 -12.48
N LEU A 103 1.26 1.46 -11.16
CA LEU A 103 0.42 2.33 -10.35
C LEU A 103 1.30 3.18 -9.44
N TYR A 104 0.97 4.45 -9.32
CA TYR A 104 1.67 5.36 -8.41
C TYR A 104 0.68 6.27 -7.71
N ALA A 105 0.93 6.52 -6.43
CA ALA A 105 0.10 7.41 -5.62
C ALA A 105 0.95 8.22 -4.65
N ILE A 106 0.52 9.45 -4.44
CA ILE A 106 1.07 10.37 -3.45
C ILE A 106 -0.08 10.96 -2.63
N ASP A 107 0.10 10.95 -1.32
CA ASP A 107 -0.81 11.53 -0.35
C ASP A 107 0.01 12.40 0.60
N VAL A 108 -0.43 13.63 0.85
CA VAL A 108 0.21 14.57 1.77
C VAL A 108 -0.86 15.28 2.59
N ALA A 109 -0.68 15.28 3.91
CA ALA A 109 -1.51 16.04 4.83
C ALA A 109 -0.65 16.87 5.80
N ILE A 110 -1.10 18.08 6.10
CA ILE A 110 -0.44 19.03 7.00
C ILE A 110 -1.49 19.54 7.99
N ASN A 111 -1.27 19.38 9.29
CA ASN A 111 -2.17 19.85 10.33
C ASN A 111 -1.45 20.84 11.24
N PHE A 112 -1.94 22.08 11.37
CA PHE A 112 -1.33 23.09 12.22
C PHE A 112 -2.36 23.71 13.16
N ASP A 113 -1.95 23.91 14.41
CA ASP A 113 -2.73 24.63 15.41
C ASP A 113 -2.57 26.14 15.18
N ALA A 114 -3.58 26.77 14.60
CA ALA A 114 -3.59 28.21 14.33
C ALA A 114 -3.77 29.04 15.61
N THR A 115 -4.51 28.51 16.60
CA THR A 115 -4.65 29.03 17.98
C THR A 115 -4.91 27.87 18.94
N ALA A 116 -4.86 28.11 20.26
CA ALA A 116 -5.09 27.08 21.30
C ALA A 116 -6.43 26.33 21.15
N ASP A 117 -7.41 26.92 20.47
CA ASP A 117 -8.75 26.36 20.25
C ASP A 117 -9.07 26.06 18.76
N LEU A 118 -8.12 26.26 17.84
CA LEU A 118 -8.35 26.10 16.39
C LEU A 118 -7.21 25.34 15.71
N ASN A 119 -7.53 24.15 15.19
CA ASN A 119 -6.66 23.34 14.34
C ASN A 119 -7.14 23.41 12.88
N LEU A 120 -6.22 23.68 11.95
CA LEU A 120 -6.46 23.64 10.51
C LEU A 120 -5.66 22.49 9.88
N GLY A 121 -6.34 21.70 9.06
CA GLY A 121 -5.74 20.64 8.24
C GLY A 121 -5.86 20.91 6.76
N LEU A 122 -4.79 20.65 6.00
CA LEU A 122 -4.76 20.59 4.55
C LEU A 122 -4.41 19.17 4.13
N HIS A 123 -5.22 18.56 3.25
CA HIS A 123 -5.01 17.21 2.75
C HIS A 123 -5.13 17.21 1.23
N GLY A 124 -4.15 16.60 0.56
CA GLY A 124 -4.13 16.41 -0.88
C GLY A 124 -3.67 15.01 -1.25
N GLN A 125 -4.39 14.36 -2.15
CA GLN A 125 -4.07 13.03 -2.65
C GLN A 125 -4.13 12.99 -4.18
N PHE A 126 -3.25 12.19 -4.79
CA PHE A 126 -3.22 11.92 -6.22
C PHE A 126 -2.81 10.47 -6.46
N ALA A 127 -3.48 9.80 -7.40
CA ALA A 127 -3.14 8.45 -7.84
C ALA A 127 -3.32 8.32 -9.36
N GLY A 128 -2.47 7.52 -9.98
CA GLY A 128 -2.47 7.29 -11.43
C GLY A 128 -1.90 5.92 -11.81
N SER A 129 -1.98 5.63 -13.11
CA SER A 129 -1.55 4.40 -13.76
C SER A 129 -0.91 4.67 -15.12
#